data_AF-A0AAV8ZB54-F1
#
_entry.id   AF-A0AAV8ZB54-F1
#
_cell.length_a   1.000
_cell.length_b   1.000
_cell.length_c   1.000
_cell.angle_alpha   90.00
_cell.angle_beta   90.00
_cell.angle_gamma   90.00
#
_symmetry.space_group_name_H-M   'P 1'
#
loop_
_entity.id
_entity.type
_entity.pdbx_description
1 polymer ?
#
loop_
_entity_poly.entity_id
_entity_poly.type
_entity_poly.pdbx_seq_one_letter_code
_entity_poly.pdbx_strand_id
1 'polypeptide(L)'
;MARMPRTRIHKTDRSSKDTSLYERAYDQIVTRHLSIRAAAKEYELSHVSLIRYKRKREAANTDHSKAIVSMGYNSCNRIFTKKQETLMADYIIKAAQMYNGCSPKEIRKLAYGLTKKIRCEETSSMG
;
A
#
# COMPACT_ATOMS: atom_id res chain seq x y z
N MET A 1 -36.63 -4.11 -2.28
CA MET A 1 -35.45 -3.35 -2.76
C MET A 1 -34.19 -3.98 -2.18
N ALA A 2 -33.27 -4.49 -3.00
CA ALA A 2 -32.05 -5.14 -2.51
C ALA A 2 -31.09 -4.09 -1.92
N ARG A 3 -30.77 -4.23 -0.63
CA ARG A 3 -29.87 -3.34 0.12
C ARG A 3 -28.44 -3.55 -0.41
N MET A 4 -27.84 -2.53 -1.03
CA MET A 4 -26.45 -2.63 -1.49
C MET A 4 -25.52 -2.98 -0.31
N PRO A 5 -24.64 -4.00 -0.43
CA PRO A 5 -23.66 -4.30 0.61
C PRO A 5 -22.76 -3.09 0.84
N ARG A 6 -22.75 -2.58 2.07
CA ARG A 6 -21.94 -1.42 2.48
C ARG A 6 -20.43 -1.72 2.40
N THR A 7 -20.05 -2.99 2.37
CA THR A 7 -18.69 -3.50 2.27
C THR A 7 -18.50 -4.34 1.02
N ARG A 8 -17.51 -3.99 0.20
CA ARG A 8 -17.13 -4.76 -0.98
C ARG A 8 -16.34 -6.00 -0.55
N ILE A 9 -16.92 -7.17 -0.70
CA ILE A 9 -16.22 -8.45 -0.47
C ILE A 9 -15.31 -8.72 -1.66
N HIS A 10 -14.06 -9.09 -1.40
CA HIS A 10 -13.12 -9.47 -2.44
C HIS A 10 -13.57 -10.77 -3.11
N LYS A 11 -13.57 -10.79 -4.45
CA LYS A 11 -13.86 -12.00 -5.22
C LYS A 11 -12.69 -13.00 -5.23
N THR A 12 -11.50 -12.55 -4.84
CA THR A 12 -10.27 -13.35 -4.90
C THR A 12 -9.41 -13.10 -3.66
N ASP A 13 -8.76 -14.16 -3.19
CA ASP A 13 -7.86 -14.13 -2.03
C ASP A 13 -6.39 -13.81 -2.40
N ARG A 14 -6.14 -13.48 -3.67
CA ARG A 14 -4.79 -13.31 -4.22
C ARG A 14 -3.99 -12.16 -3.58
N SER A 15 -4.68 -11.20 -2.95
CA SER A 15 -4.08 -10.02 -2.34
C SER A 15 -4.02 -10.07 -0.81
N SER A 16 -4.59 -11.09 -0.16
CA SER A 16 -4.70 -11.14 1.30
C SER A 16 -3.53 -11.84 1.99
N LYS A 17 -2.60 -12.41 1.21
CA LYS A 17 -1.52 -13.22 1.76
C LYS A 17 -0.53 -12.35 2.54
N ASP A 18 -0.27 -12.77 3.76
CA ASP A 18 0.59 -12.04 4.68
C ASP A 18 2.05 -12.01 4.21
N THR A 19 2.76 -10.94 4.54
CA THR A 19 4.17 -10.73 4.19
C THR A 19 5.05 -11.80 4.85
N SER A 20 4.66 -12.31 6.02
CA SER A 20 5.35 -13.39 6.73
C SER A 20 5.48 -14.68 5.91
N LEU A 21 4.49 -15.00 5.06
CA LEU A 21 4.55 -16.17 4.18
C LEU A 21 5.60 -16.02 3.08
N TYR A 22 5.77 -14.80 2.56
CA TYR A 22 6.79 -14.52 1.55
C TYR A 22 8.20 -14.64 2.12
N GLU A 23 8.41 -14.22 3.37
CA GLU A 23 9.69 -14.34 4.06
C GLU A 23 10.07 -15.82 4.24
N ARG A 24 9.16 -16.64 4.77
CA ARG A 24 9.36 -18.09 4.92
C ARG A 24 9.66 -18.78 3.59
N ALA A 25 8.90 -18.45 2.54
CA ALA A 25 9.11 -19.02 1.21
C ALA A 25 10.45 -18.60 0.60
N TYR A 26 10.89 -17.36 0.83
CA TYR A 26 12.22 -16.90 0.41
C TYR A 26 13.33 -17.65 1.15
N ASP A 27 13.18 -17.84 2.46
CA ASP A 27 14.18 -18.54 3.26
C ASP A 27 14.33 -20.00 2.82
N GLN A 28 13.24 -20.67 2.42
CA GLN A 28 13.32 -22.01 1.79
C GLN A 28 14.08 -22.03 0.46
N ILE A 29 13.94 -20.98 -0.36
CA ILE A 29 14.68 -20.85 -1.62
C ILE A 29 16.19 -20.67 -1.33
N VAL A 30 16.54 -19.91 -0.28
CA VAL A 30 17.95 -19.63 0.06
C VAL A 30 18.60 -20.80 0.80
N THR A 31 17.94 -21.36 1.82
CA THR A 31 18.50 -22.39 2.70
C THR A 31 18.44 -23.78 2.07
N ARG A 32 17.33 -24.14 1.41
CA ARG A 32 17.11 -25.49 0.85
C ARG A 32 17.31 -25.56 -0.66
N HIS A 33 17.70 -24.45 -1.30
CA HIS A 33 17.87 -24.36 -2.76
C HIS A 33 16.63 -24.82 -3.57
N LEU A 34 15.43 -24.64 -3.00
CA LEU A 34 14.18 -24.96 -3.67
C LEU A 34 13.96 -24.03 -4.87
N SER A 35 13.40 -24.58 -5.95
CA SER A 35 13.00 -23.74 -7.08
C SER A 35 11.87 -22.79 -6.65
N ILE A 36 11.82 -21.61 -7.27
CA ILE A 36 10.80 -20.59 -6.95
C ILE A 36 9.38 -21.14 -7.13
N ARG A 37 9.17 -22.01 -8.13
CA ARG A 37 7.86 -22.65 -8.38
C ARG A 37 7.51 -23.67 -7.30
N ALA A 38 8.49 -24.44 -6.80
CA ALA A 38 8.29 -25.40 -5.72
C ALA A 38 7.94 -24.69 -4.41
N ALA A 39 8.73 -23.70 -4.01
CA ALA A 39 8.44 -22.89 -2.82
C ALA A 39 7.09 -22.15 -2.94
N ALA A 40 6.78 -21.58 -4.11
CA ALA A 40 5.48 -20.95 -4.32
C ALA A 40 4.31 -21.94 -4.16
N LYS A 41 4.46 -23.18 -4.63
CA LYS A 41 3.44 -24.22 -4.45
C LYS A 41 3.27 -24.63 -2.98
N GLU A 42 4.38 -24.79 -2.25
CA GLU A 42 4.40 -25.19 -0.84
C GLU A 42 3.70 -24.18 0.08
N TYR A 43 3.91 -22.87 -0.16
CA TYR A 43 3.28 -21.79 0.60
C TYR A 43 2.00 -21.25 -0.05
N GLU A 44 1.50 -21.94 -1.08
CA GLU A 44 0.35 -21.55 -1.90
C GLU A 44 0.46 -20.15 -2.53
N LEU A 45 1.64 -19.56 -2.61
CA LEU A 45 1.87 -18.22 -3.15
C LEU A 45 1.80 -18.22 -4.68
N SER A 46 1.47 -17.06 -5.26
CA SER A 46 1.72 -16.85 -6.68
C SER A 46 3.23 -16.77 -6.93
N HIS A 47 3.73 -17.61 -7.82
CA HIS A 47 5.14 -17.58 -8.23
C HIS A 47 5.58 -16.18 -8.72
N VAL A 48 4.69 -15.43 -9.37
CA VAL A 48 4.97 -14.04 -9.81
C VAL A 48 5.19 -13.11 -8.62
N SER A 49 4.34 -13.21 -7.59
CA SER A 49 4.46 -12.40 -6.39
C SER A 49 5.72 -12.75 -5.61
N LEU A 50 6.10 -14.04 -5.56
CA LEU A 50 7.32 -14.49 -4.91
C LEU A 50 8.58 -14.03 -5.65
N ILE A 51 8.58 -14.06 -6.99
CA ILE A 51 9.65 -13.46 -7.81
C ILE A 51 9.79 -11.97 -7.52
N ARG A 52 8.67 -11.24 -7.47
CA ARG A 52 8.65 -9.81 -7.15
C ARG A 52 9.24 -9.54 -5.76
N TYR A 53 8.86 -10.34 -4.77
CA TYR A 53 9.39 -10.24 -3.41
C TYR A 53 10.90 -10.47 -3.37
N LYS A 54 11.38 -11.56 -4.00
CA LYS A 54 12.80 -11.90 -4.10
C LYS A 54 13.61 -10.72 -4.66
N ARG A 55 13.20 -10.18 -5.82
CA ARG A 55 13.87 -9.03 -6.44
C ARG A 55 13.91 -7.81 -5.53
N LYS A 56 12.82 -7.54 -4.81
CA LYS A 56 12.74 -6.41 -3.88
C LYS A 56 13.64 -6.61 -2.65
N ARG A 57 13.77 -7.83 -2.15
CA ARG A 57 14.65 -8.18 -1.03
C ARG A 57 16.13 -8.13 -1.44
N GLU A 58 16.45 -8.60 -2.64
CA GLU A 58 17.80 -8.50 -3.20
C GLU A 58 18.24 -7.04 -3.37
N ALA A 59 17.38 -6.19 -3.92
CA ALA A 59 17.65 -4.74 -4.03
C ALA A 59 17.78 -4.03 -2.68
N ALA A 60 17.05 -4.45 -1.65
CA ALA A 60 17.18 -3.87 -0.31
C ALA A 60 18.51 -4.26 0.35
N ASN A 61 18.99 -5.49 0.13
CA ASN A 61 20.25 -5.99 0.69
C ASN A 61 21.48 -5.28 0.09
N THR A 62 21.43 -4.85 -1.17
CA THR A 62 22.52 -4.08 -1.80
C THR A 62 22.67 -2.68 -1.20
N ASP A 63 21.60 -2.09 -0.69
CA ASP A 63 21.60 -0.74 -0.11
C ASP A 63 22.03 -0.72 1.37
N HIS A 64 22.58 -1.82 1.91
CA HIS A 64 22.95 -2.04 3.32
C HIS A 64 21.86 -1.78 4.37
N SER A 65 20.64 -1.45 3.93
CA SER A 65 19.49 -1.31 4.80
C SER A 65 18.86 -2.69 5.00
N LYS A 66 18.80 -3.15 6.24
CA LYS A 66 18.01 -4.34 6.63
C LYS A 66 16.51 -3.98 6.63
N ALA A 67 16.04 -3.36 5.56
CA ALA A 67 14.73 -2.77 5.45
C ALA A 67 13.68 -3.87 5.31
N ILE A 68 12.64 -3.78 6.16
CA ILE A 68 11.45 -4.63 6.08
C ILE A 68 10.85 -4.45 4.68
N VAL A 69 10.90 -5.51 3.87
CA VAL A 69 10.39 -5.50 2.50
C VAL A 69 8.86 -5.51 2.54
N SER A 70 8.26 -4.31 2.50
CA SER A 70 6.80 -4.17 2.43
C SER A 70 6.30 -4.58 1.04
N MET A 71 5.35 -5.50 0.97
CA MET A 71 4.67 -5.90 -0.26
C MET A 71 3.40 -5.07 -0.44
N GLY A 72 3.38 -4.17 -1.43
CA GLY A 72 2.26 -3.27 -1.67
C GLY A 72 2.48 -2.36 -2.87
N TYR A 73 1.55 -1.45 -3.12
CA TYR A 73 1.71 -0.42 -4.15
C TYR A 73 2.83 0.54 -3.75
N ASN A 74 3.80 0.73 -4.65
CA ASN A 74 4.84 1.72 -4.46
C ASN A 74 4.24 3.11 -4.64
N SER A 75 4.48 3.98 -3.67
CA SER A 75 3.85 5.29 -3.59
C SER A 75 4.67 6.36 -4.33
N CYS A 76 5.16 6.05 -5.53
CA CYS A 76 5.97 7.01 -6.32
C CYS A 76 5.21 8.30 -6.64
N ASN A 77 3.87 8.22 -6.72
CA ASN A 77 2.99 9.36 -6.96
C ASN A 77 2.29 9.83 -5.67
N ARG A 78 2.91 9.62 -4.50
CA ARG A 78 2.33 10.05 -3.22
C ARG A 78 2.45 11.56 -3.11
N ILE A 79 1.30 12.24 -3.13
CA ILE A 79 1.22 13.70 -3.02
C ILE A 79 1.20 14.14 -1.55
N PHE A 80 0.51 13.37 -0.69
CA PHE A 80 0.41 13.69 0.72
C PHE A 80 1.39 12.85 1.54
N THR A 81 2.09 13.49 2.47
CA THR A 81 2.84 12.77 3.50
C THR A 81 1.89 12.01 4.42
N LYS A 82 2.38 10.97 5.08
CA LYS A 82 1.56 10.16 6.01
C LYS A 82 0.88 11.01 7.08
N LYS A 83 1.56 12.05 7.58
CA LYS A 83 1.02 13.00 8.57
C LYS A 83 -0.13 13.85 7.99
N GLN A 84 -0.02 14.29 6.74
CA GLN A 84 -1.07 15.04 6.05
C GLN A 84 -2.30 14.15 5.77
N GLU A 85 -2.08 12.90 5.34
CA GLU A 85 -3.17 11.94 5.14
C GLU A 85 -3.96 11.69 6.43
N THR A 86 -3.27 11.49 7.56
CA THR A 86 -3.93 11.30 8.86
C THR A 86 -4.72 12.53 9.30
N LEU A 87 -4.13 13.72 9.17
CA LEU A 87 -4.79 14.96 9.57
C LEU A 87 -6.05 15.23 8.72
N MET A 88 -5.96 14.99 7.40
CA MET A 88 -7.10 15.13 6.50
C MET A 88 -8.19 14.10 6.81
N ALA A 89 -7.82 12.85 7.13
CA ALA A 89 -8.78 11.82 7.51
C ALA A 89 -9.55 12.20 8.79
N ASP A 90 -8.84 12.65 9.83
CA ASP A 90 -9.46 13.09 11.08
C ASP A 90 -10.42 14.27 10.86
N TYR A 91 -10.03 15.22 10.00
CA TYR A 91 -10.89 16.34 9.61
C TYR A 91 -12.17 15.87 8.90
N ILE A 92 -12.05 14.94 7.94
CA ILE A 92 -13.18 14.39 7.19
C ILE A 92 -14.14 13.66 8.13
N ILE A 93 -13.63 12.90 9.10
CA ILE A 93 -14.45 12.17 10.09
C ILE A 93 -15.24 13.17 10.93
N LYS A 94 -14.59 14.23 11.45
CA LYS A 94 -15.27 15.29 12.22
C LYS A 94 -16.32 16.02 11.40
N ALA A 95 -15.99 16.39 10.17
CA ALA A 95 -16.95 17.05 9.26
C ALA A 95 -18.14 16.13 8.96
N ALA A 96 -17.91 14.84 8.70
CA ALA A 96 -18.99 13.89 8.44
C ALA A 96 -19.93 13.72 9.64
N GLN A 97 -19.40 13.81 10.87
CA GLN A 97 -20.23 13.81 12.08
C GLN A 97 -21.08 15.07 12.20
N MET A 98 -20.53 16.24 11.85
CA MET A 98 -21.25 17.52 11.94
C MET A 98 -22.33 17.68 10.85
N TYR A 99 -22.06 17.21 9.63
CA TYR A 99 -22.91 17.45 8.45
C TYR A 99 -23.74 16.22 8.03
N ASN A 100 -23.89 15.21 8.91
CA ASN A 100 -24.59 13.94 8.63
C ASN A 100 -24.06 13.20 7.39
N GLY A 101 -22.75 13.30 7.15
CA GLY A 101 -22.05 12.70 6.03
C GLY A 101 -21.35 13.72 5.14
N CYS A 102 -20.37 13.26 4.37
CA CYS A 102 -19.69 14.06 3.35
C CYS A 102 -19.69 13.27 2.05
N SER A 103 -20.00 13.93 0.93
CA SER A 103 -19.94 13.22 -0.34
C SER A 103 -18.48 12.99 -0.77
N PRO A 104 -18.16 11.85 -1.40
CA PRO A 104 -16.83 11.62 -1.96
C PRO A 104 -16.41 12.66 -3.00
N LYS A 105 -17.36 13.41 -3.59
CA LYS A 105 -17.06 14.46 -4.58
C LYS A 105 -16.49 15.70 -3.90
N GLU A 106 -17.05 16.10 -2.76
CA GLU A 106 -16.59 17.26 -1.99
C GLU A 106 -15.22 16.98 -1.35
N ILE A 107 -15.04 15.79 -0.78
CA ILE A 107 -13.76 15.36 -0.21
C ILE A 107 -12.64 15.40 -1.26
N ARG A 108 -12.92 14.94 -2.49
CA ARG A 108 -11.95 15.01 -3.59
C ARG A 108 -11.63 16.45 -4.01
N LYS A 109 -12.61 17.34 -4.03
CA LYS A 109 -12.38 18.78 -4.30
C LYS A 109 -11.51 19.42 -3.22
N LEU A 110 -11.78 19.11 -1.95
CA LEU A 110 -10.99 19.58 -0.82
C LEU A 110 -9.53 19.10 -0.94
N ALA A 111 -9.33 17.79 -1.14
CA ALA A 111 -8.01 17.20 -1.31
C ALA A 111 -7.26 17.86 -2.48
N TYR A 112 -7.91 18.05 -3.63
CA TYR A 112 -7.31 18.74 -4.77
C TYR A 112 -6.87 20.17 -4.42
N GLY A 113 -7.72 20.94 -3.75
CA GLY A 113 -7.37 22.28 -3.28
C GLY A 113 -6.14 22.30 -2.35
N LEU A 114 -6.05 21.33 -1.44
CA LEU A 114 -4.89 21.17 -0.55
C LEU A 114 -3.62 20.82 -1.33
N THR A 115 -3.70 19.88 -2.28
CA THR A 115 -2.53 19.53 -3.10
C THR A 115 -1.99 20.72 -3.88
N LYS A 116 -2.87 21.58 -4.41
CA LYS A 116 -2.46 22.79 -5.13
C LYS A 116 -1.68 23.75 -4.23
N LYS A 117 -2.12 23.92 -2.98
CA LYS A 117 -1.43 24.78 -1.99
C LYS A 117 -0.05 24.23 -1.62
N ILE A 118 0.02 22.95 -1.27
CA ILE A 118 1.29 22.28 -0.89
C ILE A 118 2.34 22.42 -2.01
N ARG A 119 1.94 22.15 -3.25
CA ARG A 119 2.83 22.26 -4.40
C ARG A 119 3.29 23.70 -4.69
N CYS A 120 2.50 24.71 -4.34
CA CYS A 120 2.92 26.11 -4.45
C CYS A 120 3.91 26.51 -3.34
N GLU A 121 3.74 25.99 -2.12
CA GLU A 121 4.63 26.27 -0.99
C GLU A 121 6.03 25.65 -1.19
N GLU A 122 6.09 24.43 -1.75
CA GLU A 122 7.35 23.75 -2.08
C GLU A 122 8.19 24.49 -3.14
N THR A 123 7.54 25.24 -4.04
CA THR A 123 8.24 26.08 -5.04
C THR A 123 8.76 27.40 -4.48
N SER A 124 8.28 27.84 -3.31
CA SER A 124 8.69 29.10 -2.68
C SER A 124 9.84 28.94 -1.69
N SER A 125 10.17 27.72 -1.26
CA SER A 125 11.30 27.44 -0.36
C SER A 125 12.60 27.06 -1.08
N MET A 126 12.60 27.05 -2.43
CA MET A 126 13.75 26.71 -3.28
C MET A 126 14.22 27.91 -4.12
N GLY A 127 13.77 29.12 -3.77
CA GLY A 127 14.17 30.40 -4.38
C GLY A 127 14.87 31.29 -3.37
#